data_AF-A0A0C2C038-F1
#
_entry.id   AF-A0A0C2C038-F1
#
_cell.length_a   1.000
_cell.length_b   1.000
_cell.length_c   1.000
_cell.angle_alpha   90.00
_cell.angle_beta   90.00
_cell.angle_gamma   90.00
#
_symmetry.space_group_name_H-M   'P 1'
#
loop_
_entity.id
_entity.type
_entity.pdbx_description
1 polymer ?
#
loop_
_entity_poly.entity_id
_entity_poly.type
_entity_poly.pdbx_seq_one_letter_code
_entity_poly.pdbx_strand_id
1 'polypeptide(L)'
;MEFVTAISLSSDDKIAACGTYDGVVAVWDLDICQCISTVPQSKGIPVSCLAFSFNQTFLLSGNAIGNISVFDSSTGGLHRTFSVSQSDSVEENTSVVPCQ
;
A
#
# COMPACT_ATOMS: atom_id res chain seq x y z
N MET A 1 -17.63 6.76 -12.39
CA MET A 1 -16.77 6.23 -13.45
C MET A 1 -15.48 5.86 -12.75
N GLU A 2 -15.11 4.59 -12.77
CA GLU A 2 -13.87 4.13 -12.14
C GLU A 2 -12.72 4.41 -13.10
N PHE A 3 -11.92 5.45 -12.81
CA PHE A 3 -10.71 5.74 -13.55
C PHE A 3 -9.52 5.13 -12.83
N VAL A 4 -8.66 4.42 -13.57
CA VAL A 4 -7.36 3.99 -13.06
C VAL A 4 -6.43 5.19 -13.05
N THR A 5 -5.88 5.50 -11.89
CA THR A 5 -5.03 6.68 -11.66
C THR A 5 -3.57 6.31 -11.47
N ALA A 6 -3.30 5.09 -11.00
CA ALA A 6 -1.95 4.56 -10.79
C ALA A 6 -1.89 3.06 -11.09
N ILE A 7 -0.74 2.58 -11.55
CA ILE A 7 -0.44 1.16 -11.74
C ILE A 7 1.00 0.90 -11.30
N SER A 8 1.26 -0.27 -10.74
CA SER A 8 2.60 -0.74 -10.40
C SER A 8 2.70 -2.25 -10.65
N LEU A 9 3.91 -2.69 -10.99
CA LEU A 9 4.27 -4.09 -11.11
C LEU A 9 5.28 -4.44 -10.00
N SER A 10 5.21 -5.67 -9.47
CA SER A 10 6.22 -6.21 -8.56
C SER A 10 7.54 -6.45 -9.30
N SER A 11 8.65 -6.57 -8.56
CA SER A 11 9.98 -6.72 -9.17
C SER A 11 10.23 -8.11 -9.75
N ASP A 12 9.43 -9.11 -9.36
CA ASP A 12 9.43 -10.45 -9.93
C ASP A 12 8.39 -10.65 -11.05
N ASP A 13 7.68 -9.59 -11.45
CA ASP A 13 6.64 -9.59 -12.47
C ASP A 13 5.43 -10.52 -12.17
N LYS A 14 5.24 -10.95 -10.92
CA LYS A 14 4.14 -11.85 -10.54
C LYS A 14 2.89 -11.16 -10.04
N ILE A 15 3.03 -9.94 -9.52
CA ILE A 15 1.94 -9.21 -8.88
C ILE A 15 1.80 -7.84 -9.54
N ALA A 16 0.60 -7.53 -10.00
CA ALA A 16 0.24 -6.18 -10.43
C ALA A 16 -0.70 -5.54 -9.41
N ALA A 17 -0.60 -4.23 -9.27
CA ALA A 17 -1.56 -3.46 -8.50
C ALA A 17 -1.98 -2.20 -9.24
N CYS A 18 -3.23 -1.78 -9.05
CA CYS A 18 -3.73 -0.53 -9.57
C CYS A 18 -4.56 0.22 -8.54
N GLY A 19 -4.54 1.54 -8.67
CA GLY A 19 -5.27 2.47 -7.82
C GLY A 19 -6.31 3.20 -8.66
N THR A 20 -7.43 3.54 -8.04
CA THR A 20 -8.54 4.20 -8.71
C THR A 20 -8.82 5.59 -8.14
N TYR A 21 -9.54 6.39 -8.93
CA TYR A 21 -10.06 7.69 -8.50
C TYR A 21 -11.02 7.59 -7.30
N ASP A 22 -11.74 6.47 -7.17
CA ASP A 22 -12.68 6.23 -6.06
C ASP A 22 -12.00 5.74 -4.78
N GLY A 23 -10.66 5.63 -4.79
CA GLY A 23 -9.87 5.27 -3.62
C GLY A 23 -9.83 3.77 -3.34
N VAL A 24 -10.03 2.97 -4.37
CA VAL A 24 -9.89 1.51 -4.35
C VAL A 24 -8.52 1.13 -4.90
N VAL A 25 -7.84 0.22 -4.20
CA VAL A 25 -6.62 -0.45 -4.65
C VAL A 25 -6.99 -1.90 -4.96
N ALA A 26 -6.63 -2.36 -6.14
CA ALA A 26 -6.82 -3.75 -6.53
C ALA A 26 -5.46 -4.39 -6.83
N VAL A 27 -5.35 -5.68 -6.55
CA VAL A 27 -4.13 -6.48 -6.64
C VAL A 27 -4.43 -7.76 -7.40
N TRP A 28 -3.57 -8.09 -8.36
CA TRP A 28 -3.71 -9.24 -9.25
C TRP A 28 -2.49 -10.14 -9.16
N ASP A 29 -2.75 -11.45 -9.21
CA ASP A 29 -1.77 -12.48 -9.51
C ASP A 29 -1.68 -12.61 -11.02
N LEU A 30 -0.48 -12.42 -11.57
CA LEU A 30 -0.21 -12.48 -13.00
C LEU A 30 0.11 -13.91 -13.47
N ASP A 31 0.56 -14.81 -12.59
CA ASP A 31 0.81 -16.21 -12.95
C ASP A 31 -0.51 -16.90 -13.30
N ILE A 32 -1.60 -16.60 -12.57
CA ILE A 32 -2.94 -17.14 -12.84
C ILE A 32 -3.91 -16.13 -13.49
N CYS A 33 -3.48 -14.88 -13.67
CA CYS A 33 -4.27 -13.79 -14.25
C CYS A 33 -5.60 -13.53 -13.51
N GLN A 34 -5.57 -13.52 -12.17
CA GLN A 34 -6.77 -13.32 -11.34
C GLN A 34 -6.62 -12.18 -10.35
N CYS A 35 -7.73 -11.50 -10.05
CA CYS A 35 -7.77 -10.50 -8.99
C CYS A 35 -7.76 -11.19 -7.63
N ILE A 36 -6.71 -10.96 -6.83
CA ILE A 36 -6.56 -11.53 -5.50
C ILE A 36 -7.33 -10.69 -4.48
N SER A 37 -7.28 -9.36 -4.64
CA SER A 37 -7.83 -8.43 -3.66
C SER A 37 -8.30 -7.13 -4.29
N THR A 38 -9.33 -6.56 -3.69
CA THR A 38 -9.85 -5.23 -4.03
C THR A 38 -10.22 -4.55 -2.72
N VAL A 39 -9.44 -3.55 -2.31
CA VAL A 39 -9.54 -2.94 -1.00
C VAL A 39 -9.80 -1.45 -1.13
N PRO A 40 -10.86 -0.92 -0.50
CA PRO A 40 -11.05 0.52 -0.40
C PRO A 40 -10.05 1.09 0.61
N GLN A 41 -9.05 1.82 0.13
CA GLN A 41 -8.11 2.56 0.97
C GLN A 41 -8.82 3.74 1.66
N SER A 42 -9.54 4.54 0.88
CA SER A 42 -10.23 5.73 1.37
C SER A 42 -11.35 6.09 0.40
N LYS A 43 -12.60 5.89 0.83
CA LYS A 43 -13.76 6.01 -0.05
C LYS A 43 -13.87 7.41 -0.68
N GLY A 44 -13.88 7.44 -2.01
CA GLY A 44 -14.03 8.68 -2.79
C GLY A 44 -12.80 9.58 -2.82
N ILE A 45 -11.64 9.05 -2.40
CA ILE A 45 -10.38 9.80 -2.41
C ILE A 45 -9.42 9.14 -3.41
N PRO A 46 -8.98 9.85 -4.45
CA PRO A 46 -8.12 9.27 -5.48
C PRO A 46 -6.81 8.70 -4.92
N VAL A 47 -6.50 7.47 -5.34
CA VAL A 47 -5.15 6.92 -5.20
C VAL A 47 -4.25 7.66 -6.19
N SER A 48 -3.20 8.31 -5.70
CA SER A 48 -2.30 9.12 -6.53
C SER A 48 -1.03 8.36 -6.93
N CYS A 49 -0.62 7.37 -6.14
CA CYS A 49 0.59 6.58 -6.42
C CYS A 49 0.53 5.19 -5.80
N LEU A 50 1.26 4.26 -6.44
CA LEU A 50 1.49 2.91 -5.95
C LEU A 50 2.98 2.57 -6.09
N ALA A 51 3.52 1.80 -5.16
CA ALA A 51 4.88 1.28 -5.24
C ALA A 51 5.02 -0.02 -4.46
N PHE A 52 5.63 -1.04 -5.07
CA PHE A 52 6.03 -2.24 -4.35
C PHE A 52 7.35 -2.03 -3.60
N SER A 53 7.48 -2.68 -2.45
CA SER A 53 8.75 -2.77 -1.74
C SER A 53 9.73 -3.66 -2.52
N PHE A 54 11.02 -3.37 -2.41
CA PHE A 54 12.04 -4.15 -3.12
C PHE A 54 12.04 -5.64 -2.73
N ASN A 55 11.79 -5.94 -1.46
CA ASN A 55 11.66 -7.30 -0.95
C ASN A 55 10.30 -7.96 -1.22
N GLN A 56 9.40 -7.27 -1.95
CA GLN A 56 8.09 -7.77 -2.34
C GLN A 56 7.23 -8.27 -1.18
N THR A 57 7.37 -7.64 -0.02
CA THR A 57 6.50 -7.92 1.13
C THR A 57 5.32 -6.97 1.11
N PHE A 58 5.55 -5.71 0.76
CA PHE A 58 4.56 -4.66 0.89
C PHE A 58 4.27 -3.96 -0.43
N LEU A 59 3.03 -3.53 -0.58
CA LEU A 59 2.59 -2.53 -1.55
C LEU A 59 2.22 -1.27 -0.79
N LEU A 60 2.75 -0.13 -1.21
CA LEU A 60 2.42 1.19 -0.68
C LEU A 60 1.45 1.88 -1.63
N SER A 61 0.44 2.53 -1.06
CA SER A 61 -0.52 3.37 -1.79
C SER A 61 -0.65 4.74 -1.14
N GLY A 62 -0.38 5.80 -1.90
CA GLY A 62 -0.63 7.17 -1.48
C GLY A 62 -1.92 7.70 -2.07
N ASN A 63 -2.68 8.49 -1.31
CA ASN A 63 -3.88 9.14 -1.80
C ASN A 63 -3.75 10.68 -1.85
N ALA A 64 -4.72 11.34 -2.46
CA ALA A 64 -4.73 12.79 -2.68
C ALA A 64 -4.79 13.65 -1.39
N ILE A 65 -5.07 13.07 -0.22
CA ILE A 65 -5.14 13.79 1.06
C ILE A 65 -3.96 13.48 2.00
N GLY A 66 -2.97 12.71 1.52
CA GLY A 66 -1.78 12.38 2.32
C GLY A 66 -1.95 11.18 3.25
N ASN A 67 -2.94 10.31 3.03
CA ASN A 67 -2.93 8.99 3.67
C ASN A 67 -2.06 8.04 2.85
N ILE A 68 -1.27 7.25 3.55
CA ILE A 68 -0.41 6.21 3.00
C ILE A 68 -0.90 4.88 3.57
N SER A 69 -1.33 3.96 2.72
CA SER A 69 -1.72 2.62 3.12
C SER A 69 -0.67 1.61 2.70
N VAL A 70 -0.36 0.70 3.61
CA VAL A 70 0.54 -0.43 3.43
C VAL A 70 -0.32 -1.68 3.30
N PHE A 71 -0.17 -2.38 2.20
CA PHE A 71 -0.80 -3.65 1.92
C PHE A 71 0.26 -4.74 1.97
N ASP A 72 -0.13 -5.92 2.45
CA ASP A 72 0.64 -7.13 2.19
C ASP A 72 0.50 -7.46 0.70
N SER A 73 1.62 -7.56 0.00
CA SER A 73 1.62 -7.74 -1.47
C SER A 73 1.07 -9.10 -1.91
N SER A 74 1.28 -10.15 -1.12
CA SER A 74 0.90 -11.53 -1.46
C SER A 74 -0.59 -11.79 -1.26
N THR A 75 -1.16 -11.23 -0.20
CA THR A 75 -2.58 -11.38 0.12
C THR A 75 -3.43 -10.23 -0.41
N GLY A 76 -2.80 -9.09 -0.74
CA GLY A 76 -3.48 -7.84 -1.05
C GLY A 76 -4.28 -7.26 0.13
N GLY A 77 -4.03 -7.73 1.36
CA GLY A 77 -4.71 -7.28 2.56
C GLY A 77 -4.14 -5.96 3.08
N LEU A 78 -5.00 -5.07 3.58
CA LEU A 78 -4.56 -3.84 4.23
C LEU A 78 -3.87 -4.16 5.57
N HIS A 79 -2.60 -3.80 5.69
CA HIS A 79 -1.79 -4.03 6.88
C HIS A 79 -1.81 -2.82 7.83
N ARG A 80 -1.62 -1.61 7.30
CA ARG A 80 -1.56 -0.37 8.09
C ARG A 80 -1.89 0.85 7.24
N THR A 81 -2.38 1.91 7.88
CA THR A 81 -2.53 3.23 7.26
C THR A 81 -1.85 4.28 8.13
N PHE A 82 -1.13 5.18 7.49
CA PHE A 82 -0.50 6.35 8.07
C PHE A 82 -1.13 7.61 7.48
N SER A 83 -1.18 8.69 8.25
CA SER A 83 -1.62 9.99 7.76
C SER A 83 -0.46 10.96 7.93
N VAL A 84 -0.03 11.62 6.85
CA VAL A 84 1.09 12.58 6.92
C VAL A 84 0.80 13.74 7.89
N SER A 85 -0.48 14.04 8.16
CA SER A 85 -0.92 15.06 9.12
C SER A 85 -0.93 14.60 10.58
N GLN A 86 -0.91 13.30 10.85
CA GLN A 86 -0.67 12.76 12.20
C GLN A 86 0.78 12.33 12.29
N SER A 87 1.60 13.17 12.90
CA SER A 87 2.92 12.74 13.36
C SER A 87 2.72 11.65 14.40
N ASP A 88 3.00 10.40 14.04
CA ASP A 88 3.20 9.33 15.02
C ASP A 88 4.35 9.77 15.93
N SER A 89 4.04 10.21 17.14
CA SER A 89 5.03 10.35 18.20
C SER A 89 5.54 8.94 18.52
N VAL A 90 6.70 8.61 17.97
CA VAL A 90 7.48 7.43 18.36
C VAL A 90 7.85 7.59 19.84
N GLU A 91 7.24 6.79 20.72
CA GLU A 91 7.83 6.51 22.03
C GLU A 91 9.08 5.65 21.79
N GLU A 92 10.24 6.32 21.69
CA GLU A 92 11.54 5.67 21.83
C GLU A 92 11.62 5.03 23.21
N ASN A 93 11.30 3.75 23.32
CA ASN A 93 11.61 2.95 24.48
C ASN A 93 13.10 2.54 24.40
N THR A 94 14.01 3.51 24.57
CA THR A 94 15.45 3.25 24.67
C THR A 94 15.76 2.68 26.05
N SER A 95 15.59 1.37 26.23
CA SER A 95 16.33 0.64 27.26
C SER A 95 17.76 0.45 26.77
N VAL A 96 18.58 1.47 26.99
CA VAL A 96 20.03 1.38 26.84
C VAL A 96 20.53 0.43 27.92
N VAL A 97 20.81 -0.81 27.56
CA VAL A 97 21.61 -1.72 28.39
C VAL A 97 23.09 -1.35 28.19
N PRO A 98 23.79 -0.81 29.19
CA PRO A 98 25.22 -0.62 29.07
C PRO A 98 25.90 -2.00 29.01
N CYS A 99 26.67 -2.23 27.96
CA CYS A 99 27.64 -3.33 27.92
C CYS A 99 28.90 -2.92 28.70
N GLN A 100 29.53 -3.92 29.31
CA GLN A 100 30.54 -3.88 30.38
C GLN A 100 31.62 -2.79 30.33
#